data_AF-A0A7Y1UQ78-F1
#
_entry.id   AF-A0A7Y1UQ78-F1
#
_cell.length_a   1.000
_cell.length_b   1.000
_cell.length_c   1.000
_cell.angle_alpha   90.00
_cell.angle_beta   90.00
_cell.angle_gamma   90.00
#
_symmetry.space_group_name_H-M   'P 1'
#
loop_
_entity.id
_entity.type
_entity.pdbx_description
1 polymer ?
#
loop_
_entity_poly.entity_id
_entity_poly.type
_entity_poly.pdbx_seq_one_letter_code
_entity_poly.pdbx_strand_id
1 'polypeptide(L)'
;MRIVVAAMALALLATLAPAPQAGAGGETLLWDTAWALPKRATPAEVEAYFDHLAAAGFAGSWIMLAPFYWQGGLAAENYADEAMESFVSPNERYLEHVDFILDEAAQRGLQIGLAIAWAADYAGTRPGIEGMPVPAFDDWFDPDDPANGQKAYDYGGLV
;
A
#
# COMPACT_ATOMS: atom_id res chain seq x y z
N MET A 1 -34.14 -26.65 -23.95
CA MET A 1 -34.73 -25.32 -23.65
C MET A 1 -34.23 -24.73 -22.32
N ARG A 2 -34.38 -25.40 -21.16
CA ARG A 2 -33.96 -24.86 -19.84
C ARG A 2 -32.50 -24.37 -19.75
N ILE A 3 -31.54 -25.08 -20.36
CA ILE A 3 -30.10 -24.74 -20.30
C ILE A 3 -29.79 -23.41 -21.03
N VAL A 4 -30.47 -23.13 -22.15
CA VAL A 4 -30.26 -21.90 -22.94
C VAL A 4 -30.74 -20.67 -22.16
N VAL A 5 -31.86 -20.78 -21.45
CA VAL A 5 -32.39 -19.68 -20.61
C VAL A 5 -31.46 -19.37 -19.44
N ALA A 6 -30.88 -20.40 -18.81
CA ALA A 6 -29.90 -20.21 -17.74
C ALA A 6 -28.61 -19.54 -18.24
N ALA A 7 -28.10 -19.96 -19.40
CA ALA A 7 -26.92 -19.33 -20.02
C ALA A 7 -27.17 -17.86 -20.41
N MET A 8 -28.36 -17.54 -20.93
CA MET A 8 -28.74 -16.15 -21.24
C MET A 8 -28.91 -15.31 -19.97
N ALA A 9 -29.47 -15.87 -18.88
CA ALA A 9 -29.60 -15.15 -17.61
C ALA A 9 -28.24 -14.84 -16.97
N LEU A 10 -27.28 -15.77 -17.04
CA LEU A 10 -25.92 -15.56 -16.55
C LEU A 10 -25.17 -14.52 -17.38
N ALA A 11 -25.34 -14.53 -18.71
CA ALA A 11 -24.80 -13.51 -19.60
C ALA A 11 -25.41 -12.12 -19.32
N LEU A 12 -26.71 -12.03 -19.01
CA LEU A 12 -27.38 -10.77 -18.65
C LEU A 12 -26.86 -10.20 -17.33
N LEU A 13 -26.65 -11.05 -16.32
CA LEU A 13 -26.09 -10.63 -15.03
C LEU A 13 -24.65 -10.13 -15.16
N ALA A 14 -23.83 -10.76 -16.01
CA ALA A 14 -22.48 -10.29 -16.32
C ALA A 14 -22.46 -8.91 -17.02
N THR A 15 -23.53 -8.51 -17.71
CA THR A 15 -23.67 -7.17 -18.32
C THR A 15 -24.26 -6.10 -17.40
N LEU A 16 -24.70 -6.47 -16.19
CA LEU A 16 -25.26 -5.54 -15.19
C LEU A 16 -24.27 -5.18 -14.07
N ALA A 17 -23.16 -5.90 -13.95
CA ALA A 17 -22.01 -5.42 -13.19
C ALA A 17 -21.40 -4.22 -13.95
N PRO A 18 -21.25 -3.03 -13.34
CA PRO A 18 -20.48 -1.96 -13.95
C PRO A 18 -19.05 -2.46 -14.15
N ALA A 19 -18.53 -2.36 -15.37
CA ALA A 19 -17.12 -2.61 -15.60
C ALA A 19 -16.29 -1.66 -14.71
N PRO A 20 -15.14 -2.08 -14.16
CA PRO A 20 -14.24 -1.17 -13.49
C PRO A 20 -13.89 -0.05 -14.48
N GLN A 21 -14.18 1.20 -14.09
CA GLN A 21 -13.91 2.37 -14.93
C GLN A 21 -12.40 2.66 -14.92
N ALA A 22 -11.65 1.84 -15.66
CA ALA A 22 -10.31 2.21 -16.11
C ALA A 22 -10.47 3.46 -16.99
N GLY A 23 -9.97 4.60 -16.50
CA GLY A 23 -10.26 5.93 -17.04
C GLY A 23 -9.92 6.11 -18.52
N ALA A 24 -10.88 5.83 -19.39
CA ALA A 24 -10.79 6.04 -20.82
C ALA A 24 -11.13 7.50 -21.19
N GLY A 25 -10.42 8.45 -20.60
CA GLY A 25 -10.53 9.87 -20.91
C GLY A 25 -10.10 10.81 -19.78
N GLY A 26 -9.12 11.66 -20.06
CA GLY A 26 -8.98 13.08 -19.65
C GLY A 26 -9.12 13.55 -18.19
N GLU A 27 -9.59 12.75 -17.23
CA GLU A 27 -9.90 13.21 -15.87
C GLU A 27 -8.77 12.88 -14.89
N THR A 28 -8.32 13.89 -14.14
CA THR A 28 -7.33 13.72 -13.09
C THR A 28 -7.97 13.03 -11.88
N LEU A 29 -7.65 11.75 -11.68
CA LEU A 29 -8.08 11.01 -10.49
C LEU A 29 -7.36 11.54 -9.24
N LEU A 30 -8.13 11.95 -8.23
CA LEU A 30 -7.60 12.34 -6.93
C LEU A 30 -7.42 11.11 -6.03
N TRP A 31 -6.24 10.99 -5.42
CA TRP A 31 -5.88 9.94 -4.49
C TRP A 31 -5.45 10.55 -3.16
N ASP A 32 -5.79 9.89 -2.05
CA ASP A 32 -5.31 10.26 -0.72
C ASP A 32 -4.02 9.47 -0.37
N THR A 33 -3.45 9.70 0.81
CA THR A 33 -2.19 9.08 1.24
C THR A 33 -2.19 8.76 2.73
N ALA A 34 -2.63 7.55 3.08
CA ALA A 34 -2.63 7.02 4.44
C ALA A 34 -1.48 6.01 4.65
N TRP A 35 -0.23 6.46 4.51
CA TRP A 35 0.96 5.60 4.61
C TRP A 35 0.96 4.64 5.81
N ALA A 36 0.54 5.11 6.99
CA ALA A 36 0.59 4.34 8.23
C ALA A 36 -0.69 3.53 8.52
N LEU A 37 -1.61 3.39 7.56
CA LEU A 37 -2.90 2.71 7.77
C LEU A 37 -2.74 1.28 8.35
N PRO A 38 -1.91 0.38 7.77
CA PRO A 38 -1.77 -0.99 8.28
C PRO A 38 -1.09 -1.10 9.66
N LYS A 39 -0.37 -0.06 10.08
CA LYS A 39 0.33 -0.02 11.38
C LYS A 39 -0.51 0.64 12.48
N ARG A 40 -1.53 1.43 12.15
CA ARG A 40 -2.23 2.28 13.13
C ARG A 40 -3.73 2.06 13.23
N ALA A 41 -4.41 1.76 12.13
CA ALA A 41 -5.86 1.79 12.10
C ALA A 41 -6.45 0.46 12.57
N THR A 42 -7.40 0.53 13.50
CA THR A 42 -8.31 -0.58 13.80
C THR A 42 -9.28 -0.81 12.62
N PRO A 43 -9.93 -1.99 12.52
CA PRO A 43 -10.89 -2.28 11.44
C PRO A 43 -11.97 -1.21 11.26
N ALA A 44 -12.56 -0.73 12.36
CA ALA A 44 -13.57 0.32 12.32
C ALA A 44 -13.04 1.69 11.84
N GLU A 45 -11.75 1.98 12.07
CA GLU A 45 -11.10 3.20 11.53
C GLU A 45 -10.78 3.06 10.04
N VAL A 46 -10.44 1.86 9.57
CA VAL A 46 -10.28 1.55 8.13
C VAL A 46 -11.61 1.71 7.39
N GLU A 47 -12.69 1.12 7.92
CA GLU A 47 -14.05 1.26 7.38
C GLU A 47 -14.46 2.74 7.29
N ALA A 48 -14.33 3.49 8.40
CA ALA A 48 -14.69 4.90 8.46
C ALA A 48 -13.84 5.80 7.54
N TYR A 49 -12.55 5.47 7.37
CA TYR A 49 -11.66 6.16 6.45
C TYR A 49 -12.08 5.95 4.99
N PHE A 50 -12.35 4.70 4.59
CA PHE A 50 -12.77 4.41 3.22
C PHE A 50 -14.19 4.87 2.89
N ASP A 51 -15.12 4.84 3.85
CA ASP A 51 -16.43 5.50 3.73
C ASP A 51 -16.26 7.00 3.43
N HIS A 52 -15.33 7.68 4.11
CA HIS A 52 -15.02 9.08 3.85
C HIS A 52 -14.45 9.32 2.45
N LEU A 53 -13.45 8.52 2.03
CA LEU A 53 -12.85 8.65 0.69
C LEU A 53 -13.88 8.45 -0.43
N ALA A 54 -14.72 7.42 -0.32
CA ALA A 54 -15.77 7.14 -1.29
C ALA A 54 -16.82 8.27 -1.35
N ALA A 55 -17.24 8.78 -0.19
CA ALA A 55 -18.18 9.91 -0.11
C ALA A 55 -17.59 11.24 -0.63
N ALA A 56 -16.27 11.43 -0.49
CA ALA A 56 -15.56 12.62 -0.97
C ALA A 56 -15.12 12.52 -2.44
N GLY A 57 -15.31 11.38 -3.12
CA GLY A 57 -15.00 11.19 -4.54
C GLY A 57 -13.53 10.93 -4.84
N PHE A 58 -12.75 10.44 -3.87
CA PHE A 58 -11.40 9.94 -4.14
C PHE A 58 -11.44 8.62 -4.93
N ALA A 59 -10.46 8.41 -5.80
CA ALA A 59 -10.30 7.17 -6.54
C ALA A 59 -9.58 6.08 -5.73
N GLY A 60 -8.90 6.44 -4.65
CA GLY A 60 -8.04 5.53 -3.91
C GLY A 60 -7.16 6.18 -2.86
N SER A 61 -6.29 5.39 -2.24
CA SER A 61 -5.28 5.84 -1.28
C SER A 61 -3.95 5.10 -1.44
N TRP A 62 -2.86 5.79 -1.14
CA TRP A 62 -1.54 5.18 -1.00
C TRP A 62 -1.29 4.77 0.45
N ILE A 63 -0.89 3.50 0.65
CA ILE A 63 -0.56 2.94 1.97
C ILE A 63 0.82 2.26 1.92
N MET A 64 1.43 2.02 3.08
CA MET A 64 2.72 1.34 3.19
C MET A 64 2.57 0.02 3.92
N LEU A 65 3.15 -1.05 3.35
CA LEU A 65 3.19 -2.37 3.99
C LEU A 65 4.16 -2.38 5.17
N ALA A 66 5.41 -1.96 4.97
CA ALA A 66 6.37 -1.82 6.06
C ALA A 66 6.18 -0.50 6.83
N PRO A 67 6.12 -0.53 8.17
CA PRO A 67 6.11 0.70 8.96
C PRO A 67 7.41 1.50 8.79
N PHE A 68 7.31 2.83 8.82
CA PHE A 68 8.48 3.71 8.83
C PHE A 68 9.38 3.47 10.05
N TYR A 69 10.71 3.64 9.89
CA TYR A 69 11.67 3.46 10.98
C TYR A 69 11.36 4.32 12.23
N TRP A 70 10.91 5.56 12.05
CA TRP A 70 10.55 6.46 13.17
C TRP A 70 9.25 6.05 13.88
N GLN A 71 8.55 5.04 13.38
CA GLN A 71 7.42 4.39 14.02
C GLN A 71 7.78 3.01 14.60
N GLY A 72 9.07 2.63 14.57
CA GLY A 72 9.62 1.35 15.05
C GLY A 72 10.03 0.37 13.94
N GLY A 73 9.81 0.70 12.66
CA GLY A 73 10.18 -0.18 11.53
C GLY A 73 9.42 -1.50 11.51
N LEU A 74 10.03 -2.57 10.97
CA LEU A 74 9.40 -3.89 10.85
C LEU A 74 9.01 -4.54 12.18
N ALA A 75 9.70 -4.18 13.27
CA ALA A 75 9.41 -4.65 14.63
C ALA A 75 8.33 -3.82 15.34
N ALA A 76 7.75 -2.81 14.67
CA ALA A 76 6.63 -2.06 15.21
C ALA A 76 5.33 -2.87 15.13
N GLU A 77 4.77 -3.16 16.29
CA GLU A 77 3.43 -3.74 16.42
C GLU A 77 2.35 -2.81 15.85
N ASN A 78 1.30 -3.39 15.26
CA ASN A 78 0.09 -2.69 14.82
C ASN A 78 -0.92 -2.54 15.98
N TYR A 79 -2.19 -2.25 15.69
CA TYR A 79 -3.24 -2.10 16.71
C TYR A 79 -3.61 -3.40 17.45
N ALA A 80 -3.18 -4.55 16.93
CA ALA A 80 -3.49 -5.90 17.41
C ALA A 80 -2.26 -6.63 17.98
N ASP A 81 -1.20 -5.87 18.33
CA ASP A 81 0.08 -6.37 18.83
C ASP A 81 0.85 -7.26 17.82
N GLU A 82 0.57 -7.12 16.51
CA GLU A 82 1.25 -7.86 15.43
C GLU A 82 2.27 -6.98 14.70
N ALA A 83 3.51 -7.45 14.54
CA ALA A 83 4.55 -6.79 13.75
C ALA A 83 4.76 -7.48 12.39
N MET A 84 5.27 -6.76 11.38
CA MET A 84 5.58 -7.35 10.06
C MET A 84 6.80 -8.29 10.12
N GLU A 85 7.77 -7.95 10.97
CA GLU A 85 9.02 -8.65 11.27
C GLU A 85 10.03 -8.84 10.12
N SER A 86 9.59 -9.20 8.92
CA SER A 86 10.48 -9.56 7.80
C SER A 86 9.85 -9.34 6.43
N PHE A 87 10.65 -8.96 5.44
CA PHE A 87 10.24 -8.99 4.02
C PHE A 87 10.35 -10.37 3.38
N VAL A 88 11.16 -11.28 3.95
CA VAL A 88 11.45 -12.60 3.38
C VAL A 88 10.46 -13.65 3.88
N SER A 89 10.01 -13.50 5.13
CA SER A 89 9.04 -14.37 5.79
C SER A 89 8.15 -13.49 6.68
N PRO A 90 7.27 -12.66 6.09
CA PRO A 90 6.41 -11.75 6.85
C PRO A 90 5.47 -12.51 7.79
N ASN A 91 5.09 -11.87 8.90
CA ASN A 91 4.07 -12.39 9.80
C ASN A 91 2.72 -12.48 9.06
N GLU A 92 2.18 -13.69 8.94
CA GLU A 92 0.88 -13.96 8.28
C GLU A 92 -0.26 -13.16 8.92
N ARG A 93 -0.26 -12.98 10.25
CA ARG A 93 -1.32 -12.26 10.98
C ARG A 93 -1.27 -10.75 10.75
N TYR A 94 -0.09 -10.21 10.45
CA TYR A 94 0.04 -8.83 9.98
C TYR A 94 -0.52 -8.69 8.55
N LEU A 95 -0.27 -9.67 7.68
CA LEU A 95 -0.80 -9.70 6.32
C LEU A 95 -2.32 -9.91 6.27
N GLU A 96 -2.92 -10.71 7.16
CA GLU A 96 -4.38 -10.86 7.30
C GLU A 96 -5.07 -9.49 7.49
N HIS A 97 -4.44 -8.56 8.23
CA HIS A 97 -4.95 -7.20 8.38
C HIS A 97 -4.77 -6.34 7.12
N VAL A 98 -3.68 -6.54 6.37
CA VAL A 98 -3.47 -5.86 5.08
C VAL A 98 -4.49 -6.34 4.05
N ASP A 99 -4.75 -7.64 3.98
CA ASP A 99 -5.78 -8.24 3.12
C ASP A 99 -7.16 -7.66 3.45
N PHE A 100 -7.51 -7.56 4.75
CA PHE A 100 -8.73 -6.87 5.19
C PHE A 100 -8.80 -5.41 4.69
N ILE A 101 -7.71 -4.64 4.77
CA ILE A 101 -7.66 -3.26 4.24
C ILE A 101 -7.92 -3.23 2.72
N LEU A 102 -7.34 -4.18 1.97
CA LEU A 102 -7.52 -4.25 0.51
C LEU A 102 -8.98 -4.62 0.15
N ASP A 103 -9.58 -5.57 0.87
CA ASP A 103 -10.97 -5.98 0.68
C ASP A 103 -11.97 -4.86 1.04
N GLU A 104 -11.75 -4.11 2.13
CA GLU A 104 -12.61 -2.97 2.51
C GLU A 104 -12.54 -1.81 1.51
N ALA A 105 -11.36 -1.56 0.91
CA ALA A 105 -11.22 -0.60 -0.17
C ALA A 105 -11.95 -1.06 -1.44
N ALA A 106 -11.77 -2.33 -1.83
CA ALA A 106 -12.37 -2.92 -3.01
C ALA A 106 -13.91 -2.93 -2.95
N GLN A 107 -14.49 -3.21 -1.76
CA GLN A 107 -15.95 -3.13 -1.53
C GLN A 107 -16.54 -1.75 -1.84
N ARG A 108 -15.75 -0.68 -1.72
CA ARG A 108 -16.14 0.71 -1.97
C ARG A 108 -15.72 1.22 -3.36
N GLY A 109 -15.10 0.37 -4.18
CA GLY A 109 -14.58 0.73 -5.50
C GLY A 109 -13.32 1.59 -5.46
N LEU A 110 -12.64 1.68 -4.31
CA LEU A 110 -11.39 2.41 -4.14
C LEU A 110 -10.19 1.54 -4.57
N GLN A 111 -9.20 2.18 -5.17
CA GLN A 111 -7.92 1.54 -5.49
C GLN A 111 -6.89 1.78 -4.38
N ILE A 112 -6.00 0.82 -4.14
CA ILE A 112 -4.93 0.95 -3.15
C ILE A 112 -3.56 0.89 -3.85
N GLY A 113 -2.78 1.95 -3.64
CA GLY A 113 -1.38 2.01 -4.01
C GLY A 113 -0.52 1.48 -2.88
N LEU A 114 -0.17 0.19 -2.93
CA LEU A 114 0.62 -0.47 -1.89
C LEU A 114 2.12 -0.24 -2.11
N ALA A 115 2.72 0.67 -1.34
CA ALA A 115 4.18 0.77 -1.24
C ALA A 115 4.70 -0.33 -0.32
N ILE A 116 5.56 -1.21 -0.82
CA ILE A 116 6.09 -2.35 -0.03
C ILE A 116 6.97 -1.85 1.14
N ALA A 117 7.83 -0.87 0.89
CA ALA A 117 8.59 -0.17 1.92
C ALA A 117 8.92 1.25 1.47
N TRP A 118 9.42 2.08 2.39
CA TRP A 118 10.05 3.32 1.97
C TRP A 118 11.37 3.00 1.28
N ALA A 119 11.78 3.83 0.34
CA ALA A 119 12.95 3.49 -0.47
C ALA A 119 14.25 3.36 0.38
N ALA A 120 14.29 4.00 1.55
CA ALA A 120 15.34 3.88 2.57
C ALA A 120 15.57 2.45 3.09
N ASP A 121 14.50 1.65 3.16
CA ASP A 121 14.56 0.29 3.71
C ASP A 121 15.31 -0.65 2.76
N TYR A 122 15.27 -0.40 1.45
CA TYR A 122 16.12 -1.07 0.46
C TYR A 122 17.54 -0.54 0.45
N ALA A 123 17.71 0.71 0.86
CA ALA A 123 18.98 1.42 0.85
C ALA A 123 19.65 1.44 2.22
N GLY A 124 19.55 0.36 3.02
CA GLY A 124 20.43 -0.04 4.15
C GLY A 124 21.01 1.03 5.08
N THR A 125 20.37 2.19 5.16
CA THR A 125 20.78 3.42 5.88
C THR A 125 20.03 3.54 7.21
N ARG A 126 19.34 2.47 7.60
CA ARG A 126 18.51 2.37 8.80
C ARG A 126 19.08 1.33 9.76
N PRO A 127 18.92 1.52 11.09
CA PRO A 127 19.26 0.49 12.06
C PRO A 127 18.43 -0.80 11.84
N GLY A 128 19.05 -1.97 12.00
CA GLY A 128 18.44 -3.29 11.77
C GLY A 128 18.75 -3.92 10.41
N ILE A 129 19.46 -3.23 9.52
CA ILE A 129 19.94 -3.73 8.21
C ILE A 129 21.46 -3.53 8.05
N GLU A 130 22.20 -3.38 9.16
CA GLU A 130 23.64 -3.18 9.18
C GLU A 130 24.39 -4.34 8.50
N GLY A 131 25.25 -3.99 7.54
CA GLY A 131 26.11 -4.97 6.84
C GLY A 131 25.50 -5.56 5.55
N MET A 132 24.25 -5.22 5.20
CA MET A 132 23.78 -5.42 3.83
C MET A 132 24.43 -4.38 2.90
N PRO A 133 24.83 -4.73 1.67
CA PRO A 133 25.48 -3.78 0.76
C PRO A 133 24.49 -2.71 0.29
N VAL A 134 24.92 -1.45 0.33
CA VAL A 134 24.11 -0.27 0.00
C VAL A 134 24.87 0.63 -0.99
N PRO A 135 24.27 1.06 -2.10
CA PRO A 135 24.83 2.09 -3.01
C PRO A 135 24.63 3.56 -2.47
N ALA A 136 24.92 4.73 -3.15
CA ALA A 136 24.96 6.20 -2.74
C ALA A 136 23.89 7.40 -3.07
N PHE A 137 22.67 7.24 -3.63
CA PHE A 137 21.39 8.01 -3.87
C PHE A 137 21.24 9.25 -4.74
N ASP A 138 22.06 10.30 -4.67
CA ASP A 138 21.92 11.31 -5.73
C ASP A 138 22.20 10.58 -7.06
N ASP A 139 23.32 9.87 -7.07
CA ASP A 139 23.55 8.49 -7.44
C ASP A 139 22.39 7.51 -7.85
N TRP A 140 21.16 7.53 -7.33
CA TRP A 140 20.04 6.73 -7.88
C TRP A 140 19.48 7.35 -9.17
N PHE A 141 19.77 8.63 -9.42
CA PHE A 141 19.32 9.37 -10.61
C PHE A 141 20.39 10.33 -11.18
N ASP A 142 21.67 10.18 -10.80
CA ASP A 142 22.81 10.72 -11.56
C ASP A 142 23.25 9.67 -12.61
N PRO A 143 23.26 10.00 -13.91
CA PRO A 143 23.62 9.05 -14.96
C PRO A 143 25.12 8.76 -15.07
N ASP A 144 25.99 9.57 -14.44
CA ASP A 144 27.45 9.53 -14.60
C ASP A 144 28.22 9.38 -13.25
N ASP A 145 27.55 9.44 -12.09
CA ASP A 145 28.14 9.15 -10.75
C ASP A 145 28.17 7.63 -10.47
N PRO A 146 29.33 7.02 -10.14
CA PRO A 146 29.48 5.56 -10.06
C PRO A 146 29.01 4.88 -8.74
N ALA A 147 28.29 5.54 -7.82
CA ALA A 147 28.05 5.00 -6.47
C ALA A 147 26.58 4.60 -6.08
N ASN A 148 25.52 5.06 -6.73
CA ASN A 148 24.15 4.50 -6.97
C ASN A 148 23.03 4.08 -5.94
N GLY A 149 22.80 4.71 -4.75
CA GLY A 149 21.68 4.47 -3.71
C GLY A 149 21.49 5.02 -2.19
N GLN A 150 22.45 5.57 -1.40
CA GLN A 150 22.46 6.03 0.03
C GLN A 150 21.99 7.47 0.38
N LYS A 151 22.40 8.55 -0.30
CA LYS A 151 22.19 9.97 0.12
C LYS A 151 20.73 10.45 0.38
N ALA A 152 19.67 9.73 -0.01
CA ALA A 152 18.27 10.16 0.24
C ALA A 152 17.89 10.17 1.72
N TYR A 153 18.70 9.52 2.55
CA TYR A 153 18.35 9.12 3.89
C TYR A 153 19.14 9.88 4.95
N ASP A 154 19.78 10.98 4.54
CA ASP A 154 20.27 11.99 5.48
C ASP A 154 19.08 12.77 6.08
N TYR A 155 18.48 12.16 7.10
CA TYR A 155 17.52 12.79 8.02
C TYR A 155 18.24 13.58 9.14
N GLY A 156 19.40 14.18 8.85
CA GLY A 156 20.21 14.95 9.79
C GLY A 156 19.55 16.24 10.31
N GLY A 157 18.52 16.10 11.17
CA GLY A 157 17.87 17.25 11.83
C GLY A 157 16.52 17.03 12.50
N LEU A 158 15.99 15.80 12.57
CA LEU A 158 14.73 15.48 13.26
C LEU A 158 14.90 14.15 14.04
N VAL A 159 15.25 14.11 15.33
CA VAL A 159 15.15 15.12 16.41
C VAL A 159 16.42 15.09 17.28
#